data_AF-A0A961LNA1-F1
#
_entry.id   AF-A0A961LNA1-F1
#
_cell.length_a   1.000
_cell.length_b   1.000
_cell.length_c   1.000
_cell.angle_alpha   90.00
_cell.angle_beta   90.00
_cell.angle_gamma   90.00
#
_symmetry.space_group_name_H-M   'P 1'
#
loop_
_entity.id
_entity.type
_entity.pdbx_description
1 polymer ?
#
loop_
_entity_poly.entity_id
_entity_poly.type
_entity_poly.pdbx_seq_one_letter_code
_entity_poly.pdbx_strand_id
1 'polypeptide(L)'
;MAFDFIFMLTANDRTIPDAATRLDQVLAGGARHIGFKDVGLPFDELKALAASIRAAGGRAYLEVVSLDEESELRSARAAIDLEVDCLLGGTRAAAVAPLLRDHPVRYYPFPGTIVGHPSILSGTIGEIAESARQLADLETVHGLDLLAYRFEGDVPALMKSVCQATTKPVIMAGSIDQEERIMAAAQAGAAGFTVGTAALAGSFPAAGTDLTSQVQAILAMTGRAKQHSAAPKRIALVAHNNRKSHLMAWAGRHAETLRRHRIVSTGGTGTMLGKALPELAIRRLQRGSHGGDQQLGALVATGELDAVIFFADPDSPGAIDFDLLALIRLAIQHDTPIACSPAAADMILTASL
;
A
#
# COMPACT_ATOMS: atom_id res chain seq x y z
N MET A 1 0.57 2.22 4.36
CA MET A 1 -0.88 2.10 4.15
C MET A 1 -1.34 0.72 4.59
N ALA A 2 -2.40 0.67 5.40
CA ALA A 2 -2.92 -0.55 5.99
C ALA A 2 -4.25 -0.84 5.31
N PHE A 3 -4.21 -1.77 4.36
CA PHE A 3 -5.33 -2.32 3.63
C PHE A 3 -6.01 -1.38 2.61
N ASP A 4 -5.35 -1.16 1.47
CA ASP A 4 -5.85 -0.30 0.39
C ASP A 4 -6.74 -1.05 -0.62
N PHE A 5 -7.75 -0.35 -1.15
CA PHE A 5 -8.53 -0.79 -2.29
C PHE A 5 -7.90 -0.29 -3.59
N ILE A 6 -7.47 -1.21 -4.46
CA ILE A 6 -6.90 -0.94 -5.77
C ILE A 6 -7.97 -1.25 -6.84
N PHE A 7 -8.48 -0.21 -7.50
CA PHE A 7 -9.43 -0.37 -8.59
C PHE A 7 -8.69 -0.72 -9.88
N MET A 8 -9.04 -1.84 -10.52
CA MET A 8 -8.46 -2.25 -11.80
C MET A 8 -9.38 -1.85 -12.95
N LEU A 9 -8.92 -0.96 -13.85
CA LEU A 9 -9.57 -0.56 -15.11
C LEU A 9 -9.50 -1.68 -16.16
N THR A 10 -9.81 -2.91 -15.75
CA THR A 10 -9.59 -4.12 -16.53
C THR A 10 -10.79 -5.04 -16.48
N ALA A 11 -11.09 -5.67 -17.61
CA ALA A 11 -12.06 -6.76 -17.72
C ALA A 11 -11.50 -7.83 -18.67
N ASN A 12 -11.75 -9.10 -18.38
CA ASN A 12 -11.27 -10.24 -19.18
C ASN A 12 -9.76 -10.19 -19.47
N ASP A 13 -8.98 -9.92 -18.43
CA ASP A 13 -7.52 -9.83 -18.49
C ASP A 13 -6.96 -8.77 -19.45
N ARG A 14 -7.73 -7.70 -19.71
CA ARG A 14 -7.29 -6.57 -20.54
C ARG A 14 -7.77 -5.25 -19.97
N THR A 15 -7.01 -4.19 -20.20
CA THR A 15 -7.46 -2.81 -19.97
C THR A 15 -8.67 -2.51 -20.85
N ILE A 16 -9.71 -1.95 -20.24
CA ILE A 16 -10.97 -1.67 -20.94
C ILE A 16 -10.81 -0.54 -21.95
N PRO A 17 -11.50 -0.59 -23.11
CA PRO A 17 -11.35 0.43 -24.16
C PRO A 17 -11.80 1.83 -23.74
N ASP A 18 -12.69 1.93 -22.76
CA ASP A 18 -13.21 3.19 -22.21
C ASP A 18 -12.50 3.61 -20.90
N ALA A 19 -11.30 3.09 -20.62
CA ALA A 19 -10.59 3.30 -19.35
C ALA A 19 -10.40 4.78 -18.99
N ALA A 20 -10.08 5.63 -19.96
CA ALA A 20 -9.93 7.07 -19.77
C ALA A 20 -11.24 7.72 -19.28
N THR A 21 -12.38 7.36 -19.86
CA THR A 21 -13.70 7.87 -19.45
C THR A 21 -14.14 7.30 -18.09
N ARG A 22 -13.78 6.05 -17.79
CA ARG A 22 -14.10 5.44 -16.49
C ARG A 22 -13.26 5.99 -15.35
N LEU A 23 -12.04 6.45 -15.63
CA LEU A 23 -11.15 7.05 -14.63
C LEU A 23 -11.85 8.18 -13.86
N ASP A 24 -12.58 9.06 -14.54
CA ASP A 24 -13.29 10.17 -13.89
C ASP A 24 -14.32 9.68 -12.86
N GLN A 25 -15.06 8.62 -13.16
CA GLN A 25 -16.04 8.00 -12.24
C GLN A 25 -15.33 7.34 -11.06
N VAL A 26 -14.20 6.67 -11.32
CA VAL A 26 -13.38 6.04 -10.27
C VAL A 26 -12.81 7.08 -9.31
N LEU A 27 -12.29 8.19 -9.85
CA LEU A 27 -11.76 9.31 -9.08
C LEU A 27 -12.86 10.04 -8.28
N ALA A 28 -14.03 10.27 -8.89
CA ALA A 28 -15.20 10.84 -8.25
C ALA A 28 -15.74 9.95 -7.12
N GLY A 29 -15.59 8.62 -7.27
CA GLY A 29 -15.91 7.65 -6.24
C GLY A 29 -14.95 7.70 -5.04
N GLY A 30 -13.78 8.33 -5.21
CA GLY A 30 -12.79 8.53 -4.17
C GLY A 30 -11.61 7.56 -4.23
N ALA A 31 -11.56 6.64 -5.19
CA ALA A 31 -10.42 5.75 -5.33
C ALA A 31 -9.17 6.53 -5.77
N ARG A 32 -8.03 6.20 -5.17
CA ARG A 32 -6.72 6.78 -5.48
C ARG A 32 -5.67 5.74 -5.85
N HIS A 33 -5.94 4.47 -5.62
CA HIS A 33 -5.11 3.37 -6.11
C HIS A 33 -5.78 2.76 -7.33
N ILE A 34 -5.18 2.94 -8.50
CA ILE A 34 -5.83 2.62 -9.76
C ILE A 34 -4.86 1.86 -10.64
N GLY A 35 -5.25 0.67 -11.06
CA GLY A 35 -4.46 -0.20 -11.90
C GLY A 35 -5.07 -0.46 -13.26
N PHE A 36 -4.22 -0.92 -14.16
CA PHE A 36 -4.57 -1.37 -15.51
C PHE A 36 -3.55 -2.42 -15.95
N LYS A 37 -3.76 -3.01 -17.13
CA LYS A 37 -2.84 -3.98 -17.74
C LYS A 37 -2.13 -3.35 -18.93
N ASP A 38 -0.99 -3.92 -19.31
CA ASP A 38 -0.23 -3.53 -20.50
C ASP A 38 -0.89 -3.96 -21.83
N VAL A 39 -1.91 -4.80 -21.75
CA VAL A 39 -2.73 -5.26 -22.87
C VAL A 39 -4.11 -4.59 -22.86
N GLY A 40 -4.64 -4.26 -24.05
CA GLY A 40 -6.01 -3.74 -24.23
C GLY A 40 -6.07 -2.38 -24.92
N LEU A 41 -5.13 -1.48 -24.62
CA LEU A 41 -5.03 -0.15 -25.22
C LEU A 41 -3.65 0.06 -25.88
N PRO A 42 -3.53 0.98 -26.86
CA PRO A 42 -2.25 1.45 -27.36
C PRO A 42 -1.37 2.04 -26.24
N PHE A 43 -0.06 1.93 -26.39
CA PHE A 43 0.90 2.39 -25.38
C PHE A 43 0.74 3.88 -25.02
N ASP A 44 0.52 4.75 -26.02
CA ASP A 44 0.33 6.19 -25.78
C ASP A 44 -0.92 6.49 -24.96
N GLU A 45 -1.99 5.70 -25.13
CA GLU A 45 -3.21 5.82 -24.33
C GLU A 45 -3.00 5.34 -22.90
N LEU A 46 -2.26 4.23 -22.71
CA LEU A 46 -1.85 3.77 -21.37
C LEU A 46 -0.97 4.80 -20.67
N LYS A 47 -0.07 5.47 -21.41
CA LYS A 47 0.80 6.52 -20.87
C LYS A 47 -0.01 7.74 -20.42
N ALA A 48 -0.98 8.16 -21.22
CA ALA A 48 -1.91 9.23 -20.86
C ALA A 48 -2.78 8.86 -19.64
N LEU A 49 -3.20 7.59 -19.54
CA LEU A 49 -3.96 7.08 -18.41
C LEU A 49 -3.14 7.12 -17.11
N ALA A 50 -1.90 6.62 -17.15
CA ALA A 50 -0.98 6.66 -16.00
C ALA A 50 -0.72 8.09 -15.53
N ALA A 51 -0.46 9.01 -16.47
CA ALA A 51 -0.26 10.43 -16.17
C ALA A 51 -1.49 11.08 -15.53
N SER A 52 -2.69 10.75 -16.02
CA SER A 52 -3.96 11.25 -15.46
C SER A 52 -4.20 10.76 -14.04
N ILE A 53 -3.90 9.49 -13.75
CA ILE A 53 -3.97 8.93 -12.38
C ILE A 53 -3.05 9.72 -11.45
N ARG A 54 -1.79 9.94 -11.83
CA ARG A 54 -0.81 10.70 -11.02
C ARG A 54 -1.21 12.17 -10.85
N ALA A 55 -1.69 12.82 -11.91
CA ALA A 55 -2.14 14.21 -11.86
C ALA A 55 -3.32 14.43 -10.89
N ALA A 56 -4.15 13.40 -10.70
CA ALA A 56 -5.22 13.38 -9.71
C ALA A 56 -4.75 13.04 -8.28
N GLY A 57 -3.44 12.93 -8.04
CA GLY A 57 -2.87 12.50 -6.76
C GLY A 57 -3.01 11.01 -6.48
N GLY A 58 -3.33 10.21 -7.50
CA GLY A 58 -3.44 8.76 -7.40
C GLY A 58 -2.12 8.03 -7.62
N ARG A 59 -2.11 6.75 -7.25
CA ARG A 59 -1.05 5.78 -7.50
C ARG A 59 -1.45 4.86 -8.65
N ALA A 60 -0.61 4.77 -9.67
CA ALA A 60 -0.80 3.94 -10.85
C ALA A 60 -0.17 2.56 -10.68
N TYR A 61 -0.93 1.52 -11.04
CA TYR A 61 -0.50 0.13 -11.01
C TYR A 61 -0.55 -0.48 -12.41
N LEU A 62 0.50 -1.18 -12.82
CA LEU A 62 0.49 -2.04 -14.01
C LEU A 62 0.47 -3.49 -13.55
N GLU A 63 -0.50 -4.27 -14.01
CA GLU A 63 -0.56 -5.73 -13.75
C GLU A 63 -0.06 -6.52 -14.97
N VAL A 64 0.86 -7.45 -14.74
CA VAL A 64 1.42 -8.34 -15.75
C VAL A 64 0.51 -9.56 -15.95
N VAL A 65 0.15 -9.83 -17.20
CA VAL A 65 -0.68 -11.00 -17.58
C VAL A 65 0.15 -12.14 -18.16
N SER A 66 1.41 -11.88 -18.48
CA SER A 66 2.26 -12.78 -19.26
C SER A 66 2.79 -13.99 -18.50
N LEU A 67 2.89 -15.12 -19.20
CA LEU A 67 3.41 -16.39 -18.68
C LEU A 67 4.79 -16.75 -19.23
N ASP A 68 5.23 -16.15 -20.33
CA ASP A 68 6.59 -16.32 -20.90
C ASP A 68 7.54 -15.18 -20.51
N GLU A 69 8.84 -15.47 -20.51
CA GLU A 69 9.87 -14.59 -19.97
C GLU A 69 10.01 -13.29 -20.76
N GLU A 70 9.99 -13.40 -22.10
CA GLU A 70 10.13 -12.25 -22.98
C GLU A 70 8.99 -11.25 -22.74
N SER A 71 7.76 -11.75 -22.66
CA SER A 71 6.60 -10.90 -22.42
C SER A 71 6.61 -10.26 -21.03
N GLU A 72 7.01 -10.98 -19.98
CA GLU A 72 7.13 -10.42 -18.62
C GLU A 72 8.19 -9.30 -18.56
N LEU A 73 9.33 -9.47 -19.25
CA LEU A 73 10.35 -8.42 -19.36
C LEU A 73 9.85 -7.21 -20.15
N ARG A 74 9.03 -7.42 -21.20
CA ARG A 74 8.36 -6.32 -21.91
C ARG A 74 7.39 -5.56 -21.01
N SER A 75 6.58 -6.24 -20.20
CA SER A 75 5.69 -5.59 -19.25
C SER A 75 6.46 -4.81 -18.18
N ALA A 76 7.59 -5.34 -17.70
CA ALA A 76 8.47 -4.62 -16.78
C ALA A 76 9.06 -3.34 -17.41
N ARG A 77 9.47 -3.40 -18.68
CA ARG A 77 9.90 -2.22 -19.44
C ARG A 77 8.76 -1.22 -19.63
N ALA A 78 7.56 -1.69 -19.95
CA ALA A 78 6.39 -0.85 -20.08
C ALA A 78 6.07 -0.13 -18.75
N ALA A 79 6.21 -0.81 -17.61
CA ALA A 79 6.03 -0.17 -16.30
C ALA A 79 6.96 1.03 -16.09
N ILE A 80 8.23 0.91 -16.50
CA ILE A 80 9.21 1.99 -16.49
C ILE A 80 8.76 3.12 -17.43
N ASP A 81 8.49 2.82 -18.69
CA ASP A 81 8.22 3.82 -19.73
C ASP A 81 6.88 4.55 -19.55
N LEU A 82 5.92 3.91 -18.86
CA LEU A 82 4.63 4.49 -18.43
C LEU A 82 4.73 5.27 -17.11
N GLU A 83 5.87 5.16 -16.41
CA GLU A 83 6.12 5.75 -15.09
C GLU A 83 5.06 5.35 -14.05
N VAL A 84 4.64 4.08 -14.06
CA VAL A 84 3.72 3.59 -13.01
C VAL A 84 4.45 3.51 -11.67
N ASP A 85 3.70 3.58 -10.58
CA ASP A 85 4.28 3.48 -9.24
C ASP A 85 4.54 2.02 -8.84
N CYS A 86 3.70 1.10 -9.34
CA CYS A 86 3.71 -0.30 -8.95
C CYS A 86 3.56 -1.23 -10.16
N LEU A 87 4.35 -2.29 -10.19
CA LEU A 87 4.23 -3.44 -11.07
C LEU A 87 3.73 -4.64 -10.27
N LEU A 88 2.54 -5.13 -10.60
CA LEU A 88 1.90 -6.28 -9.98
C LEU A 88 2.03 -7.51 -10.87
N GLY A 89 2.24 -8.67 -10.25
CA GLY A 89 2.31 -9.95 -10.92
C GLY A 89 3.66 -10.27 -11.55
N GLY A 90 3.67 -11.31 -12.39
CA GLY A 90 4.88 -11.93 -12.91
C GLY A 90 5.38 -13.06 -12.00
N THR A 91 6.11 -14.00 -12.59
CA THR A 91 6.61 -15.21 -11.91
C THR A 91 8.14 -15.31 -11.92
N ARG A 92 8.82 -14.40 -12.62
CA ARG A 92 10.27 -14.43 -12.84
C ARG A 92 10.95 -13.23 -12.20
N ALA A 93 10.76 -13.10 -10.89
CA ALA A 93 11.29 -11.95 -10.16
C ALA A 93 12.81 -11.75 -10.32
N ALA A 94 13.58 -12.84 -10.43
CA ALA A 94 15.02 -12.78 -10.66
C ALA A 94 15.39 -12.18 -12.04
N ALA A 95 14.55 -12.37 -13.07
CA ALA A 95 14.77 -11.82 -14.41
C ALA A 95 14.31 -10.36 -14.51
N VAL A 96 13.23 -10.00 -13.80
CA VAL A 96 12.70 -8.62 -13.75
C VAL A 96 13.56 -7.71 -12.86
N ALA A 97 14.14 -8.23 -11.78
CA ALA A 97 14.89 -7.48 -10.78
C ALA A 97 15.97 -6.54 -11.37
N PRO A 98 16.84 -6.96 -12.31
CA PRO A 98 17.84 -6.09 -12.91
C PRO A 98 17.25 -4.88 -13.65
N LEU A 99 16.06 -4.99 -14.23
CA LEU A 99 15.41 -3.90 -14.96
C LEU A 99 14.89 -2.81 -14.04
N LEU A 100 14.39 -3.20 -12.86
CA LEU A 100 13.74 -2.29 -11.92
C LEU A 100 14.69 -1.72 -10.87
N ARG A 101 15.91 -2.26 -10.74
CA ARG A 101 16.88 -1.89 -9.70
C ARG A 101 17.11 -0.37 -9.59
N ASP A 102 17.22 0.30 -10.72
CA ASP A 102 17.53 1.74 -10.79
C ASP A 102 16.29 2.60 -11.07
N HIS A 103 15.09 2.04 -10.86
CA HIS A 103 13.83 2.73 -11.12
C HIS A 103 12.94 2.73 -9.87
N PRO A 104 12.16 3.80 -9.60
CA PRO A 104 11.28 3.87 -8.44
C PRO A 104 10.05 2.93 -8.49
N VAL A 105 9.88 2.16 -9.56
CA VAL A 105 8.76 1.21 -9.71
C VAL A 105 8.86 0.14 -8.64
N ARG A 106 7.77 -0.02 -7.88
CA ARG A 106 7.68 -1.05 -6.86
C ARG A 106 7.15 -2.34 -7.41
N TYR A 107 7.86 -3.42 -7.15
CA TYR A 107 7.53 -4.72 -7.74
C TYR A 107 6.89 -5.69 -6.76
N TYR A 108 5.78 -6.30 -7.17
CA TYR A 108 4.95 -7.23 -6.42
C TYR A 108 4.71 -8.52 -7.24
N PRO A 109 5.69 -9.44 -7.32
CA PRO A 109 5.53 -10.70 -8.04
C PRO A 109 4.51 -11.63 -7.39
N PHE A 110 4.03 -12.59 -8.17
CA PHE A 110 3.19 -13.68 -7.68
C PHE A 110 4.03 -14.69 -6.87
N PRO A 111 3.69 -14.98 -5.60
CA PRO A 111 4.25 -16.13 -4.90
C PRO A 111 3.56 -17.43 -5.32
N GLY A 112 4.32 -18.53 -5.30
CA GLY A 112 3.85 -19.86 -5.68
C GLY A 112 4.00 -20.17 -7.17
N THR A 113 3.35 -21.24 -7.63
CA THR A 113 3.39 -21.67 -9.04
C THR A 113 2.12 -21.25 -9.75
N ILE A 114 2.25 -20.46 -10.81
CA ILE A 114 1.12 -19.99 -11.62
C ILE A 114 1.01 -20.83 -12.90
N VAL A 115 -0.18 -21.38 -13.16
CA VAL A 115 -0.45 -22.22 -14.34
C VAL A 115 -1.68 -21.74 -15.11
N GLY A 116 -1.65 -21.92 -16.43
CA GLY A 116 -2.79 -21.68 -17.31
C GLY A 116 -3.19 -20.21 -17.48
N HIS A 117 -4.24 -20.01 -18.27
CA HIS A 117 -4.89 -18.72 -18.46
C HIS A 117 -6.42 -18.95 -18.51
N PRO A 118 -7.23 -18.39 -17.58
CA PRO A 118 -6.85 -17.46 -16.51
C PRO A 118 -5.88 -18.10 -15.49
N SER A 119 -5.04 -17.28 -14.89
CA SER A 119 -3.99 -17.72 -13.96
C SER A 119 -4.56 -18.48 -12.76
N ILE A 120 -4.05 -19.70 -12.51
CA ILE A 120 -4.38 -20.54 -11.36
C ILE A 120 -3.15 -20.63 -10.45
N LEU A 121 -3.36 -20.42 -9.14
CA LEU A 121 -2.31 -20.58 -8.13
C LEU A 121 -2.29 -22.04 -7.65
N SER A 122 -1.20 -22.74 -7.93
CA SER A 122 -1.02 -24.17 -7.63
C SER A 122 0.04 -24.40 -6.55
N GLY A 123 -0.01 -25.59 -5.94
CA GLY A 123 0.89 -26.02 -4.86
C GLY A 123 0.19 -26.03 -3.50
N THR A 124 0.90 -26.45 -2.46
CA THR A 124 0.40 -26.43 -1.09
C THR A 124 0.56 -25.04 -0.46
N ILE A 125 -0.21 -24.76 0.60
CA ILE A 125 -0.08 -23.51 1.38
C ILE A 125 1.36 -23.31 1.88
N GLY A 126 2.03 -24.39 2.29
CA GLY A 126 3.42 -24.36 2.74
C GLY A 126 4.40 -23.97 1.65
N GLU A 127 4.27 -24.54 0.45
CA GLU A 127 5.10 -24.21 -0.71
C GLU A 127 4.90 -22.75 -1.17
N ILE A 128 3.66 -22.27 -1.17
CA ILE A 128 3.34 -20.89 -1.55
C ILE A 128 3.89 -19.90 -0.51
N ALA A 129 3.76 -20.20 0.78
CA ALA A 129 4.32 -19.37 1.85
C ALA A 129 5.86 -19.35 1.82
N GLU A 130 6.49 -20.46 1.49
CA GLU A 130 7.94 -20.52 1.32
C GLU A 130 8.40 -19.72 0.10
N SER A 131 7.69 -19.81 -1.02
CA SER A 131 7.94 -18.97 -2.20
C SER A 131 7.79 -17.47 -1.87
N ALA A 132 6.75 -17.10 -1.12
CA ALA A 132 6.55 -15.74 -0.64
C ALA A 132 7.74 -15.22 0.18
N ARG A 133 8.29 -16.05 1.08
CA ARG A 133 9.47 -15.71 1.88
C ARG A 133 10.69 -15.48 1.00
N GLN A 134 10.97 -16.39 0.06
CA GLN A 134 12.11 -16.29 -0.86
C GLN A 134 12.03 -15.04 -1.75
N LEU A 135 10.85 -14.73 -2.30
CA LEU A 135 10.64 -13.52 -3.09
C LEU A 135 10.82 -12.26 -2.23
N ALA A 136 10.31 -12.28 -1.00
CA ALA A 136 10.44 -11.17 -0.09
C ALA A 136 11.88 -10.90 0.37
N ASP A 137 12.79 -11.86 0.29
CA ASP A 137 14.22 -11.66 0.58
C ASP A 137 14.95 -10.88 -0.53
N LEU A 138 14.37 -10.78 -1.74
CA LEU A 138 14.95 -10.00 -2.83
C LEU A 138 14.80 -8.50 -2.58
N GLU A 139 15.89 -7.75 -2.66
CA GLU A 139 15.91 -6.29 -2.42
C GLU A 139 14.97 -5.52 -3.36
N THR A 140 14.90 -5.94 -4.63
CA THR A 140 14.07 -5.30 -5.68
C THR A 140 12.58 -5.62 -5.57
N VAL A 141 12.21 -6.61 -4.74
CA VAL A 141 10.80 -6.95 -4.48
C VAL A 141 10.30 -6.07 -3.34
N HIS A 142 9.19 -5.38 -3.54
CA HIS A 142 8.65 -4.42 -2.57
C HIS A 142 7.43 -4.96 -1.83
N GLY A 143 6.84 -6.04 -2.34
CA GLY A 143 5.71 -6.75 -1.76
C GLY A 143 5.38 -7.97 -2.60
N LEU A 144 4.20 -8.54 -2.39
CA LEU A 144 3.72 -9.69 -3.15
C LEU A 144 2.32 -9.40 -3.66
N ASP A 145 2.00 -9.94 -4.83
CA ASP A 145 0.65 -9.98 -5.36
C ASP A 145 0.15 -11.43 -5.23
N LEU A 146 -0.81 -11.72 -4.37
CA LEU A 146 -1.29 -13.08 -4.11
C LEU A 146 -2.62 -13.31 -4.84
N LEU A 147 -2.64 -14.25 -5.80
CA LEU A 147 -3.86 -14.69 -6.49
C LEU A 147 -4.74 -15.60 -5.60
N ALA A 148 -5.19 -15.06 -4.46
CA ALA A 148 -5.80 -15.80 -3.36
C ALA A 148 -7.01 -16.65 -3.79
N TYR A 149 -8.01 -16.07 -4.48
CA TYR A 149 -9.18 -16.85 -4.94
C TYR A 149 -8.99 -17.50 -6.32
N ARG A 150 -7.74 -17.60 -6.79
CA ARG A 150 -7.35 -18.51 -7.89
C ARG A 150 -6.66 -19.78 -7.37
N PHE A 151 -6.58 -19.94 -6.06
CA PHE A 151 -6.11 -21.15 -5.39
C PHE A 151 -7.26 -22.12 -5.12
N GLU A 152 -7.03 -23.41 -5.35
CA GLU A 152 -7.96 -24.46 -4.99
C GLU A 152 -7.64 -24.98 -3.58
N GLY A 153 -8.46 -24.60 -2.59
CA GLY A 153 -8.29 -25.04 -1.21
C GLY A 153 -8.80 -24.02 -0.18
N ASP A 154 -8.23 -24.06 1.02
CA ASP A 154 -8.54 -23.12 2.11
C ASP A 154 -7.87 -21.75 1.86
N VAL A 155 -8.59 -20.86 1.18
CA VAL A 155 -8.13 -19.51 0.83
C VAL A 155 -7.85 -18.65 2.06
N PRO A 156 -8.71 -18.59 3.11
CA PRO A 156 -8.37 -17.89 4.36
C PRO A 156 -7.07 -18.36 5.01
N ALA A 157 -6.85 -19.68 5.09
CA ALA A 157 -5.60 -20.22 5.64
C ALA A 157 -4.39 -19.87 4.77
N LEU A 158 -4.53 -19.91 3.43
CA LEU A 158 -3.50 -19.49 2.49
C LEU A 158 -3.09 -18.03 2.72
N MET A 159 -4.06 -17.11 2.69
CA MET A 159 -3.80 -15.66 2.84
C MET A 159 -3.07 -15.38 4.14
N LYS A 160 -3.52 -15.98 5.25
CA LYS A 160 -2.88 -15.82 6.56
C LYS A 160 -1.45 -16.36 6.57
N SER A 161 -1.22 -17.53 6.01
CA SER A 161 0.10 -18.16 5.94
C SER A 161 1.09 -17.29 5.16
N VAL A 162 0.69 -16.79 3.99
CA VAL A 162 1.52 -15.92 3.14
C VAL A 162 1.83 -14.59 3.83
N CYS A 163 0.82 -13.92 4.41
CA CYS A 163 1.04 -12.67 5.15
C CYS A 163 1.97 -12.84 6.36
N GLN A 164 1.95 -14.01 7.02
CA GLN A 164 2.83 -14.30 8.15
C GLN A 164 4.26 -14.67 7.74
N ALA A 165 4.46 -15.17 6.52
CA ALA A 165 5.75 -15.58 5.99
C ALA A 165 6.66 -14.41 5.59
N THR A 166 6.14 -13.18 5.53
CA THR A 166 6.89 -12.00 5.08
C THR A 166 6.58 -10.76 5.92
N THR A 167 7.54 -9.82 5.98
CA THR A 167 7.30 -8.48 6.52
C THR A 167 6.95 -7.45 5.44
N LYS A 168 7.02 -7.83 4.17
CA LYS A 168 6.66 -6.98 3.04
C LYS A 168 5.14 -7.05 2.78
N PRO A 169 4.53 -5.97 2.26
CA PRO A 169 3.09 -5.93 1.99
C PRO A 169 2.64 -7.02 1.02
N VAL A 170 1.50 -7.63 1.28
CA VAL A 170 0.83 -8.59 0.38
C VAL A 170 -0.48 -7.97 -0.12
N ILE A 171 -0.63 -7.88 -1.43
CA ILE A 171 -1.86 -7.44 -2.11
C ILE A 171 -2.66 -8.68 -2.48
N MET A 172 -3.94 -8.71 -2.15
CA MET A 172 -4.83 -9.82 -2.50
C MET A 172 -5.48 -9.57 -3.85
N ALA A 173 -5.27 -10.48 -4.79
CA ALA A 173 -5.84 -10.45 -6.11
C ALA A 173 -6.58 -11.76 -6.42
N GLY A 174 -7.26 -11.76 -7.57
CA GLY A 174 -8.07 -12.86 -8.04
C GLY A 174 -9.47 -12.84 -7.43
N SER A 175 -10.45 -12.40 -8.22
CA SER A 175 -11.89 -12.58 -7.96
C SER A 175 -12.42 -12.07 -6.61
N ILE A 176 -12.01 -10.89 -6.14
CA ILE A 176 -12.68 -10.27 -4.99
C ILE A 176 -13.93 -9.54 -5.49
N ASP A 177 -15.11 -10.00 -5.07
CA ASP A 177 -16.42 -9.63 -5.65
C ASP A 177 -17.50 -9.35 -4.59
N GLN A 178 -17.20 -9.53 -3.30
CA GLN A 178 -18.14 -9.34 -2.19
C GLN A 178 -17.42 -8.88 -0.90
N GLU A 179 -18.17 -8.30 0.03
CA GLU A 179 -17.64 -7.72 1.27
C GLU A 179 -16.94 -8.75 2.16
N GLU A 180 -17.43 -10.00 2.19
CA GLU A 180 -16.83 -11.06 3.01
C GLU A 180 -15.40 -11.37 2.58
N ARG A 181 -15.11 -11.30 1.27
CA ARG A 181 -13.75 -11.51 0.74
C ARG A 181 -12.80 -10.37 1.10
N ILE A 182 -13.32 -9.13 1.10
CA ILE A 182 -12.58 -7.94 1.54
C ILE A 182 -12.24 -8.06 3.03
N MET A 183 -13.22 -8.43 3.86
CA MET A 183 -13.04 -8.61 5.29
C MET A 183 -12.01 -9.73 5.59
N ALA A 184 -12.11 -10.86 4.89
CA ALA A 184 -11.17 -11.98 5.05
C ALA A 184 -9.74 -11.57 4.69
N ALA A 185 -9.53 -10.79 3.63
CA ALA A 185 -8.22 -10.28 3.24
C ALA A 185 -7.62 -9.36 4.33
N ALA A 186 -8.42 -8.43 4.88
CA ALA A 186 -7.97 -7.56 5.97
C ALA A 186 -7.56 -8.36 7.21
N GLN A 187 -8.41 -9.31 7.64
CA GLN A 187 -8.16 -10.17 8.81
C GLN A 187 -6.94 -11.09 8.63
N ALA A 188 -6.65 -11.48 7.39
CA ALA A 188 -5.44 -12.24 7.06
C ALA A 188 -4.16 -11.41 7.14
N GLY A 189 -4.26 -10.08 7.25
CA GLY A 189 -3.11 -9.17 7.33
C GLY A 189 -2.64 -8.64 5.97
N ALA A 190 -3.50 -8.66 4.95
CA ALA A 190 -3.19 -8.06 3.66
C ALA A 190 -2.93 -6.55 3.78
N ALA A 191 -2.06 -6.04 2.91
CA ALA A 191 -1.79 -4.62 2.77
C ALA A 191 -2.77 -3.93 1.80
N GLY A 192 -3.50 -4.70 0.99
CA GLY A 192 -4.53 -4.20 0.10
C GLY A 192 -5.12 -5.30 -0.74
N PHE A 193 -5.99 -4.94 -1.67
CA PHE A 193 -6.65 -5.87 -2.57
C PHE A 193 -7.04 -5.22 -3.89
N THR A 194 -7.18 -6.03 -4.94
CA THR A 194 -7.59 -5.57 -6.28
C THR A 194 -9.04 -5.96 -6.59
N VAL A 195 -9.78 -5.04 -7.23
CA VAL A 195 -11.10 -5.32 -7.83
C VAL A 195 -11.19 -4.62 -9.18
N GLY A 196 -11.55 -5.34 -10.23
CA GLY A 196 -11.83 -4.77 -11.55
C GLY A 196 -13.21 -5.17 -12.05
N THR A 197 -13.28 -6.35 -12.68
CA THR A 197 -14.49 -6.89 -13.33
C THR A 197 -15.75 -6.82 -12.45
N ALA A 198 -15.67 -7.19 -11.16
CA ALA A 198 -16.83 -7.18 -10.27
C ALA A 198 -17.38 -5.76 -10.01
N ALA A 199 -16.50 -4.77 -9.84
CA ALA A 199 -16.93 -3.38 -9.68
C ALA A 199 -17.53 -2.82 -10.98
N LEU A 200 -16.92 -3.12 -12.13
CA LEU A 200 -17.43 -2.73 -13.45
C LEU A 200 -18.79 -3.39 -13.77
N ALA A 201 -19.02 -4.61 -13.28
CA ALA A 201 -20.26 -5.36 -13.45
C ALA A 201 -21.36 -4.99 -12.43
N GLY A 202 -21.08 -4.07 -11.49
CA GLY A 202 -22.07 -3.66 -10.50
C GLY A 202 -22.34 -4.72 -9.42
N SER A 203 -21.38 -5.61 -9.14
CA SER A 203 -21.59 -6.78 -8.27
C SER A 203 -21.69 -6.43 -6.78
N PHE A 204 -21.18 -5.29 -6.33
CA PHE A 204 -21.24 -4.90 -4.93
C PHE A 204 -22.57 -4.22 -4.58
N PRO A 205 -23.10 -4.41 -3.36
CA PRO A 205 -24.29 -3.71 -2.91
C PRO A 205 -24.01 -2.20 -2.75
N ALA A 206 -24.39 -1.42 -3.77
CA ALA A 206 -24.22 0.03 -3.81
C ALA A 206 -25.57 0.76 -3.85
N ALA A 207 -25.56 2.05 -3.48
CA ALA A 207 -26.76 2.89 -3.50
C ALA A 207 -27.26 3.22 -4.92
N GLY A 208 -26.36 3.16 -5.92
CA GLY A 208 -26.64 3.42 -7.33
C GLY A 208 -26.04 2.35 -8.23
N THR A 209 -26.43 2.38 -9.51
CA THR A 209 -26.00 1.42 -10.54
C THR A 209 -24.76 1.88 -11.31
N ASP A 210 -24.30 3.10 -11.08
CA ASP A 210 -23.13 3.67 -11.75
C ASP A 210 -21.81 3.27 -11.04
N LEU A 211 -20.70 3.45 -11.75
CA LEU A 211 -19.38 3.05 -11.24
C LEU A 211 -18.94 3.87 -10.02
N THR A 212 -19.33 5.14 -9.93
CA THR A 212 -19.02 6.00 -8.78
C THR A 212 -19.62 5.39 -7.51
N SER A 213 -20.88 4.97 -7.58
CA SER A 213 -21.60 4.32 -6.48
C SER A 213 -20.94 2.99 -6.07
N GLN A 214 -20.50 2.19 -7.04
CA GLN A 214 -19.75 0.95 -6.78
C GLN A 214 -18.43 1.21 -6.06
N VAL A 215 -17.64 2.18 -6.52
CA VAL A 215 -16.37 2.55 -5.89
C VAL A 215 -16.58 3.04 -4.46
N GLN A 216 -17.60 3.88 -4.22
CA GLN A 216 -17.94 4.35 -2.88
C GLN A 216 -18.36 3.20 -1.95
N ALA A 217 -19.15 2.25 -2.44
CA ALA A 217 -19.55 1.08 -1.67
C ALA A 217 -18.33 0.25 -1.26
N ILE A 218 -17.41 -0.04 -2.20
CA ILE A 218 -16.19 -0.80 -1.92
C ILE A 218 -15.28 -0.05 -0.94
N LEU A 219 -15.13 1.28 -1.07
CA LEU A 219 -14.36 2.09 -0.11
C LEU A 219 -14.98 2.06 1.29
N ALA A 220 -16.32 2.10 1.40
CA ALA A 220 -17.01 2.00 2.68
C ALA A 220 -16.78 0.61 3.33
N MET A 221 -16.86 -0.47 2.54
CA MET A 221 -16.51 -1.82 2.99
C MET A 221 -15.05 -1.92 3.42
N THR A 222 -14.15 -1.32 2.64
CA THR A 222 -12.72 -1.25 2.95
C THR A 222 -12.49 -0.54 4.29
N GLY A 223 -13.19 0.56 4.55
CA GLY A 223 -13.13 1.28 5.83
C GLY A 223 -13.53 0.41 7.02
N ARG A 224 -14.59 -0.39 6.90
CA ARG A 224 -14.99 -1.37 7.93
C ARG A 224 -13.98 -2.50 8.08
N ALA A 225 -13.44 -3.00 6.97
CA ALA A 225 -12.43 -4.05 6.98
C ALA A 225 -11.10 -3.59 7.61
N LYS A 226 -10.71 -2.32 7.40
CA LYS A 226 -9.51 -1.71 8.02
C LYS A 226 -9.52 -1.79 9.55
N GLN A 227 -10.69 -1.68 10.19
CA GLN A 227 -10.85 -1.81 11.65
C GLN A 227 -10.55 -3.23 12.17
N HIS A 228 -10.64 -4.22 11.29
CA HIS A 228 -10.41 -5.63 11.60
C HIS A 228 -9.09 -6.14 11.02
N SER A 229 -8.24 -5.24 10.51
CA SER A 229 -6.98 -5.62 9.87
C SER A 229 -5.98 -6.14 10.89
N ALA A 230 -5.37 -7.29 10.59
CA ALA A 230 -4.27 -7.84 11.39
C ALA A 230 -2.89 -7.27 11.00
N ALA A 231 -2.82 -6.44 9.95
CA ALA A 231 -1.56 -5.92 9.44
C ALA A 231 -0.98 -4.84 10.37
N PRO A 232 0.29 -4.95 10.79
CA PRO A 232 0.92 -3.91 11.60
C PRO A 232 1.13 -2.63 10.77
N LYS A 233 0.69 -1.49 11.32
CA LYS A 233 0.91 -0.17 10.72
C LYS A 233 2.32 0.34 10.97
N ARG A 234 2.83 1.20 10.08
CA ARG A 234 4.11 1.91 10.21
C ARG A 234 3.84 3.35 10.59
N ILE A 235 4.00 3.67 11.87
CA ILE A 235 3.62 4.97 12.43
C ILE A 235 4.88 5.75 12.76
N ALA A 236 5.02 6.95 12.20
CA ALA A 236 6.09 7.84 12.59
C ALA A 236 5.74 8.61 13.87
N LEU A 237 6.60 8.57 14.88
CA LEU A 237 6.48 9.36 16.10
C LEU A 237 7.65 10.36 16.18
N VAL A 238 7.35 11.64 16.10
CA VAL A 238 8.35 12.72 16.04
C VAL A 238 7.93 13.87 16.97
N ALA A 239 8.92 14.60 17.49
CA ALA A 239 8.66 15.72 18.40
C ALA A 239 9.78 16.74 18.34
N HIS A 240 9.43 18.01 18.47
CA HIS A 240 10.38 19.06 18.83
C HIS A 240 10.93 18.82 20.24
N ASN A 241 12.10 19.38 20.52
CA ASN A 241 12.84 19.10 21.75
C ASN A 241 12.02 19.38 23.02
N ASN A 242 11.30 20.50 23.06
CA ASN A 242 10.46 20.87 24.21
C ASN A 242 9.10 20.14 24.24
N ARG A 243 8.74 19.36 23.21
CA ARG A 243 7.52 18.56 23.15
C ARG A 243 7.75 17.06 23.38
N LYS A 244 9.00 16.64 23.52
CA LYS A 244 9.38 15.24 23.73
C LYS A 244 8.77 14.63 25.00
N SER A 245 8.68 15.39 26.10
CA SER A 245 8.01 14.94 27.32
C SER A 245 6.52 14.68 27.09
N HIS A 246 5.85 15.52 26.32
CA HIS A 246 4.44 15.33 25.96
C HIS A 246 4.25 14.09 25.06
N LEU A 247 5.10 13.91 24.06
CA LEU A 247 5.07 12.69 23.23
C LEU A 247 5.34 11.43 24.06
N MET A 248 6.27 11.49 25.02
CA MET A 248 6.55 10.37 25.93
C MET A 248 5.31 10.01 26.76
N ALA A 249 4.69 11.00 27.40
CA ALA A 249 3.48 10.78 28.18
C ALA A 249 2.36 10.21 27.32
N TRP A 250 2.16 10.76 26.11
CA TRP A 250 1.18 10.26 25.17
C TRP A 250 1.47 8.80 24.76
N ALA A 251 2.69 8.50 24.31
CA ALA A 251 3.08 7.16 23.90
C ALA A 251 2.93 6.14 25.04
N GLY A 252 3.24 6.52 26.28
CA GLY A 252 3.03 5.66 27.45
C GLY A 252 1.56 5.32 27.69
N ARG A 253 0.64 6.28 27.52
CA ARG A 253 -0.81 6.02 27.62
C ARG A 253 -1.31 5.06 26.52
N HIS A 254 -0.64 5.02 25.38
CA HIS A 254 -1.02 4.23 24.21
C HIS A 254 -0.08 3.04 23.93
N ALA A 255 0.77 2.66 24.88
CA ALA A 255 1.81 1.64 24.68
C ALA A 255 1.25 0.29 24.20
N GLU A 256 0.15 -0.18 24.80
CA GLU A 256 -0.53 -1.44 24.45
C GLU A 256 -1.05 -1.50 23.01
N THR A 257 -1.33 -0.34 22.45
CA THR A 257 -1.78 -0.17 21.08
C THR A 257 -0.57 -0.05 20.15
N LEU A 258 0.38 0.83 20.49
CA LEU A 258 1.58 1.09 19.70
C LEU A 258 2.48 -0.14 19.56
N ARG A 259 2.53 -1.05 20.55
CA ARG A 259 3.33 -2.28 20.50
C ARG A 259 2.91 -3.26 19.40
N ARG A 260 1.70 -3.10 18.83
CA ARG A 260 1.18 -3.91 17.71
C ARG A 260 1.66 -3.39 16.36
N HIS A 261 2.39 -2.27 16.36
CA HIS A 261 2.77 -1.54 15.17
C HIS A 261 4.29 -1.37 15.09
N ARG A 262 4.75 -0.94 13.91
CA ARG A 262 6.14 -0.58 13.67
C ARG A 262 6.27 0.91 13.85
N ILE A 263 7.12 1.33 14.77
CA ILE A 263 7.35 2.74 15.05
C ILE A 263 8.57 3.21 14.28
N VAL A 264 8.47 4.36 13.62
CA VAL A 264 9.61 5.05 13.00
C VAL A 264 9.82 6.37 13.73
N SER A 265 11.06 6.71 14.09
CA SER A 265 11.31 7.95 14.83
C SER A 265 12.68 8.53 14.54
N THR A 266 12.80 9.85 14.54
CA THR A 266 14.09 10.54 14.40
C THR A 266 14.96 10.35 15.64
N GLY A 267 16.28 10.41 15.48
CA GLY A 267 17.24 9.82 16.41
C GLY A 267 17.06 10.21 17.88
N GLY A 268 16.83 11.49 18.18
CA GLY A 268 16.62 11.96 19.55
C GLY A 268 15.33 11.44 20.18
N THR A 269 14.23 11.45 19.41
CA THR A 269 12.92 10.99 19.85
C THR A 269 12.89 9.47 19.98
N GLY A 270 13.42 8.74 18.98
CA GLY A 270 13.48 7.28 19.01
C GLY A 270 14.37 6.73 20.14
N THR A 271 15.48 7.41 20.45
CA THR A 271 16.32 7.04 21.60
C THR A 271 15.61 7.24 22.93
N MET A 272 14.83 8.31 23.06
CA MET A 272 14.03 8.59 24.25
C MET A 272 12.94 7.53 24.43
N LEU A 273 12.14 7.27 23.38
CA LEU A 273 11.07 6.28 23.38
C LEU A 273 11.59 4.87 23.67
N GLY A 274 12.64 4.42 22.99
CA GLY A 274 13.17 3.07 23.18
C GLY A 274 13.76 2.80 24.57
N LYS A 275 14.15 3.84 25.32
CA LYS A 275 14.58 3.69 26.72
C LYS A 275 13.40 3.54 27.68
N ALA A 276 12.32 4.26 27.43
CA ALA A 276 11.17 4.31 28.33
C ALA A 276 10.13 3.21 28.04
N LEU A 277 10.02 2.81 26.78
CA LEU A 277 9.03 1.86 26.25
C LEU A 277 9.76 0.78 25.41
N PRO A 278 10.54 -0.12 26.06
CA PRO A 278 11.36 -1.12 25.37
C PRO A 278 10.56 -2.16 24.58
N GLU A 279 9.25 -2.29 24.84
CA GLU A 279 8.32 -3.16 24.12
C GLU A 279 7.96 -2.67 22.72
N LEU A 280 8.27 -1.41 22.39
CA LEU A 280 7.98 -0.84 21.07
C LEU A 280 9.05 -1.23 20.05
N ALA A 281 8.61 -1.74 18.89
CA ALA A 281 9.48 -2.01 17.76
C ALA A 281 9.83 -0.70 17.01
N ILE A 282 10.91 -0.02 17.43
CA ILE A 282 11.30 1.29 16.91
C ILE A 282 12.45 1.20 15.88
N ARG A 283 12.18 1.57 14.62
CA ARG A 283 13.19 1.92 13.61
C ARG A 283 13.63 3.36 13.84
N ARG A 284 14.89 3.55 14.25
CA ARG A 284 15.47 4.89 14.44
C ARG A 284 16.06 5.41 13.14
N LEU A 285 15.66 6.62 12.76
CA LEU A 285 16.28 7.42 11.71
C LEU A 285 17.41 8.28 12.29
N GLN A 286 18.08 9.05 11.42
CA GLN A 286 19.03 10.06 11.87
C GLN A 286 18.35 11.12 12.75
N ARG A 287 19.15 11.94 13.44
CA ARG A 287 18.62 13.13 14.12
C ARG A 287 18.00 14.05 13.06
N GLY A 288 16.90 14.73 13.40
CA GLY A 288 16.20 15.63 12.46
C GLY A 288 17.17 16.59 11.76
N SER A 289 17.94 17.35 12.56
CA SER A 289 18.98 18.28 12.09
C SER A 289 20.15 17.66 11.30
N HIS A 290 20.25 16.34 11.22
CA HIS A 290 21.30 15.63 10.47
C HIS A 290 20.70 14.84 9.29
N GLY A 291 19.53 15.23 8.79
CA GLY A 291 18.89 14.57 7.64
C GLY A 291 17.73 13.64 8.03
N GLY A 292 17.42 13.48 9.31
CA GLY A 292 16.35 12.59 9.78
C GLY A 292 14.96 13.03 9.32
N ASP A 293 14.73 14.34 9.18
CA ASP A 293 13.44 14.89 8.75
C ASP A 293 13.23 14.65 7.24
N GLN A 294 14.30 14.72 6.46
CA GLN A 294 14.29 14.38 5.03
C GLN A 294 14.14 12.87 4.81
N GLN A 295 14.77 12.03 5.65
CA GLN A 295 14.52 10.59 5.65
C GLN A 295 13.05 10.27 5.93
N LEU A 296 12.43 10.98 6.88
CA LEU A 296 11.02 10.82 7.18
C LEU A 296 10.14 11.26 5.99
N GLY A 297 10.44 12.40 5.39
CA GLY A 297 9.77 12.87 4.18
C GLY A 297 9.86 11.87 3.03
N ALA A 298 11.02 11.23 2.83
CA ALA A 298 11.20 10.17 1.85
C ALA A 298 10.28 8.97 2.14
N LEU A 299 10.13 8.55 3.39
CA LEU A 299 9.22 7.46 3.76
C LEU A 299 7.74 7.82 3.53
N VAL A 300 7.36 9.10 3.66
CA VAL A 300 6.02 9.55 3.26
C VAL A 300 5.88 9.48 1.73
N ALA A 301 6.85 10.01 0.99
CA ALA A 301 6.82 10.06 -0.46
C ALA A 301 6.80 8.67 -1.10
N THR A 302 7.49 7.71 -0.49
CA THR A 302 7.44 6.32 -0.90
C THR A 302 6.24 5.58 -0.28
N GLY A 303 5.35 6.18 0.52
CA GLY A 303 4.23 5.45 1.13
C GLY A 303 4.66 4.30 2.06
N GLU A 304 5.84 4.45 2.67
CA GLU A 304 6.36 3.55 3.71
C GLU A 304 5.79 3.85 5.10
N LEU A 305 5.00 4.92 5.24
CA LEU A 305 4.30 5.26 6.46
C LEU A 305 2.78 5.13 6.29
N ASP A 306 2.13 4.80 7.39
CA ASP A 306 0.68 4.70 7.55
C ASP A 306 0.11 5.93 8.22
N ALA A 307 0.89 6.56 9.08
CA ALA A 307 0.55 7.81 9.75
C ALA A 307 1.82 8.50 10.25
N VAL A 308 1.73 9.82 10.39
CA VAL A 308 2.75 10.65 11.03
C VAL A 308 2.12 11.34 12.24
N ILE A 309 2.73 11.16 13.40
CA ILE A 309 2.36 11.87 14.62
C ILE A 309 3.55 12.74 15.01
N PHE A 310 3.40 14.04 14.81
CA PHE A 310 4.41 15.04 15.09
C PHE A 310 3.93 15.96 16.21
N PHE A 311 4.56 15.85 17.38
CA PHE A 311 4.39 16.80 18.46
C PHE A 311 5.21 18.06 18.16
N ALA A 312 4.62 18.93 17.33
CA ALA A 312 5.18 20.21 16.95
C ALA A 312 5.11 21.23 18.10
N ASP A 313 6.07 22.14 18.11
CA ASP A 313 6.14 23.26 19.04
C ASP A 313 5.72 24.56 18.36
N PRO A 314 4.57 25.16 18.73
CA PRO A 314 4.11 26.40 18.11
C PRO A 314 4.95 27.61 18.52
N ASP A 315 5.65 27.54 19.66
CA ASP A 315 6.39 28.67 20.25
C ASP A 315 7.90 28.60 19.98
N SER A 316 8.32 27.74 19.04
CA SER A 316 9.74 27.54 18.72
C SER A 316 10.39 28.87 18.30
N PRO A 317 11.42 29.36 19.01
CA PRO A 317 12.02 30.67 18.71
C PRO A 317 12.74 30.66 17.36
N GLY A 318 12.25 31.46 16.41
CA GLY A 318 12.92 31.73 15.13
C GLY A 318 12.27 31.04 13.93
N ALA A 319 11.53 31.85 13.15
CA ALA A 319 11.00 31.57 11.82
C ALA A 319 10.09 30.33 11.67
N ILE A 320 9.36 30.34 10.55
CA ILE A 320 8.53 29.23 10.08
C ILE A 320 9.36 27.94 10.05
N ASP A 321 8.84 26.86 10.62
CA ASP A 321 9.44 25.53 10.54
C ASP A 321 9.25 24.95 9.12
N PHE A 322 10.26 25.16 8.27
CA PHE A 322 10.25 24.69 6.90
C PHE A 322 10.28 23.16 6.78
N ASP A 323 10.88 22.45 7.74
CA ASP A 323 10.95 20.98 7.71
C ASP A 323 9.57 20.38 8.01
N LEU A 324 8.85 20.91 9.01
CA LEU A 324 7.45 20.54 9.28
C LEU A 324 6.55 20.88 8.08
N LEU A 325 6.69 22.06 7.48
CA LEU A 325 5.90 22.43 6.30
C LEU A 325 6.17 21.51 5.11
N ALA A 326 7.44 21.15 4.87
CA ALA A 326 7.80 20.21 3.82
C ALA A 326 7.18 18.83 4.07
N LEU A 327 7.20 18.36 5.32
CA LEU A 327 6.59 17.10 5.71
C LEU A 327 5.06 17.12 5.57
N ILE A 328 4.39 18.19 6.00
CA ILE A 328 2.94 18.38 5.81
C ILE A 328 2.59 18.37 4.32
N ARG A 329 3.36 19.09 3.49
CA ARG A 329 3.16 19.11 2.04
C ARG A 329 3.26 17.71 1.45
N LEU A 330 4.27 16.93 1.84
CA LEU A 330 4.41 15.53 1.38
C LEU A 330 3.26 14.66 1.88
N ALA A 331 2.84 14.82 3.13
CA ALA A 331 1.71 14.09 3.70
C ALA A 331 0.41 14.36 2.91
N ILE A 332 0.15 15.62 2.53
CA ILE A 332 -0.98 16.01 1.68
C ILE A 332 -0.84 15.39 0.28
N GLN A 333 0.34 15.52 -0.34
CA GLN A 333 0.59 15.03 -1.70
C GLN A 333 0.38 13.50 -1.81
N HIS A 334 0.73 12.76 -0.76
CA HIS A 334 0.69 11.29 -0.73
C HIS A 334 -0.45 10.73 0.13
N ASP A 335 -1.45 11.55 0.46
CA ASP A 335 -2.62 11.20 1.25
C ASP A 335 -2.29 10.40 2.54
N THR A 336 -1.21 10.82 3.22
CA THR A 336 -0.74 10.19 4.46
C THR A 336 -1.27 10.97 5.65
N PRO A 337 -2.03 10.35 6.58
CA PRO A 337 -2.52 11.01 7.77
C PRO A 337 -1.38 11.62 8.61
N ILE A 338 -1.51 12.91 8.94
CA ILE A 338 -0.55 13.62 9.80
C ILE A 338 -1.27 14.33 10.96
N ALA A 339 -0.84 14.05 12.19
CA ALA A 339 -1.29 14.75 13.38
C ALA A 339 -0.17 15.63 13.94
N CYS A 340 -0.44 16.94 14.02
CA CYS A 340 0.49 17.93 14.60
C CYS A 340 0.16 18.30 16.05
N SER A 341 -0.79 17.61 16.68
CA SER A 341 -1.23 17.84 18.06
C SER A 341 -1.64 16.54 18.76
N PRO A 342 -1.61 16.47 20.11
CA PRO A 342 -2.02 15.26 20.84
C PRO A 342 -3.48 14.86 20.58
N ALA A 343 -4.39 15.83 20.46
CA ALA A 343 -5.79 15.55 20.18
C ALA A 343 -5.99 14.94 18.79
N ALA A 344 -5.30 15.47 17.78
CA ALA A 344 -5.30 14.86 16.45
C ALA A 344 -4.64 13.48 16.45
N ALA A 345 -3.59 13.28 17.26
CA ALA A 345 -2.93 11.99 17.42
C ALA A 345 -3.87 10.94 18.03
N ASP A 346 -4.64 11.31 19.06
CA ASP A 346 -5.68 10.45 19.65
C ASP A 346 -6.73 10.04 18.60
N MET A 347 -7.18 11.00 17.78
CA MET A 347 -8.13 10.73 16.69
C MET A 347 -7.55 9.79 15.63
N ILE A 348 -6.32 10.02 15.16
CA ILE A 348 -5.68 9.15 14.16
C ILE A 348 -5.51 7.75 14.73
N LEU A 349 -5.05 7.62 15.97
CA LEU A 349 -4.86 6.32 16.59
C LEU A 349 -6.19 5.58 16.75
N THR A 350 -7.26 6.28 17.15
CA THR A 350 -8.59 5.68 17.33
C THR A 350 -9.29 5.36 16.01
N ALA A 351 -9.16 6.20 14.98
CA ALA A 351 -9.76 5.95 13.67
C ALA A 351 -8.99 4.87 12.88
N SER A 352 -7.73 4.65 13.24
CA SER A 352 -6.86 3.66 12.63
C SER A 352 -6.93 2.29 13.31
N LEU A 353 -7.64 2.13 14.43
CA LEU A 353 -7.61 0.92 15.27
C LEU A 353 -9.00 0.53 15.74
#